data_AF-A0A959GNI3-F1
#
_entry.id   AF-A0A959GNI3-F1
#
_cell.length_a   1.000
_cell.length_b   1.000
_cell.length_c   1.000
_cell.angle_alpha   90.00
_cell.angle_beta   90.00
_cell.angle_gamma   90.00
#
_symmetry.space_group_name_H-M   'P 1'
#
loop_
_entity.id
_entity.type
_entity.pdbx_description
1 polymer ?
#
loop_
_entity_poly.entity_id
_entity_poly.type
_entity_poly.pdbx_seq_one_letter_code
_entity_poly.pdbx_strand_id
1 'polypeptide(L)'
;LLKLRNNIETSLNIHERIDKGLDLRKAQYKADVEFRVDIHETLEKQEVKSLKQVDVLVENLLAGYDRITRQKQDELSSGLSFFSLLKRTFSSIFSKKASAKDWLENLAKDMEAGLNEELKGKLNSGVIDLADSIQQMAKIIDLKIRSSKTILRDDHELFSDIAEKRNNILKDLQEQFTRFVSRTENFTDESLFPDKSVISTSAATGSGLAVVGMILAAVAQGMVFDITGGILTAIGLLFAGISSRVKRKKILEGFTTEVGKGRSRMEEEVSTNLKTYISNLKVRIEGNFERFDLLLEKEEEQITRLEQMHESITQRLEEVSASLEGNVEESGGEEEE
;
A
#
# COMPACT_ATOMS: atom_id res chain seq x y z
N LEU A 1 -8.18 -34.38 60.11
CA LEU A 1 -8.05 -32.91 60.18
C LEU A 1 -6.69 -32.41 59.69
N LEU A 2 -5.56 -32.72 60.34
CA LEU A 2 -4.22 -32.24 59.94
C LEU A 2 -3.83 -32.51 58.46
N LYS A 3 -4.13 -33.70 57.92
CA LYS A 3 -3.86 -34.03 56.50
C LYS A 3 -4.73 -33.21 55.52
N LEU A 4 -5.98 -32.93 55.89
CA LEU A 4 -6.90 -32.12 55.07
C LEU A 4 -6.43 -30.66 55.02
N ARG A 5 -6.02 -30.11 56.17
CA ARG A 5 -5.45 -28.76 56.25
C ARG A 5 -4.19 -28.61 55.39
N ASN A 6 -3.28 -29.58 55.45
CA ASN A 6 -2.06 -29.59 54.64
C ASN A 6 -2.37 -29.65 53.12
N ASN A 7 -3.37 -30.43 52.71
CA ASN A 7 -3.80 -30.50 51.32
C ASN A 7 -4.42 -29.19 50.83
N ILE A 8 -5.20 -28.50 51.67
CA ILE A 8 -5.80 -27.19 51.35
C ILE A 8 -4.71 -26.14 51.21
N GLU A 9 -3.76 -26.10 52.15
CA GLU A 9 -2.62 -25.19 52.10
C GLU A 9 -1.77 -25.43 50.84
N THR A 10 -1.52 -26.69 50.48
CA THR A 10 -0.85 -27.04 49.21
C THR A 10 -1.66 -26.56 48.00
N SER A 11 -2.98 -26.73 48.02
CA SER A 11 -3.86 -26.30 46.92
C SER A 11 -3.89 -24.79 46.77
N LEU A 12 -3.94 -24.03 47.88
CA LEU A 12 -3.86 -22.57 47.90
C LEU A 12 -2.51 -22.08 47.35
N ASN A 13 -1.40 -22.70 47.75
CA ASN A 13 -0.07 -22.37 47.22
C ASN A 13 0.02 -22.63 45.70
N ILE A 14 -0.50 -23.76 45.20
CA ILE A 14 -0.56 -24.03 43.76
C ILE A 14 -1.43 -22.98 43.06
N HIS A 15 -2.55 -22.63 43.66
CA HIS A 15 -3.50 -21.67 43.12
C HIS A 15 -2.93 -20.24 43.04
N GLU A 16 -2.19 -19.79 44.05
CA GLU A 16 -1.46 -18.52 44.04
C GLU A 16 -0.38 -18.48 42.93
N ARG A 17 0.29 -19.60 42.68
CA ARG A 17 1.27 -19.70 41.59
C ARG A 17 0.62 -19.63 40.21
N ILE A 18 -0.57 -20.22 40.07
CA ILE A 18 -1.39 -20.10 38.85
C ILE A 18 -1.82 -18.65 38.65
N ASP A 19 -2.25 -17.96 39.71
CA ASP A 19 -2.66 -16.55 39.66
C ASP A 19 -1.56 -15.65 39.13
N LYS A 20 -0.36 -15.73 39.75
CA LYS A 20 0.81 -14.95 39.33
C LYS A 20 1.19 -15.20 37.88
N GLY A 21 1.12 -16.47 37.43
CA GLY A 21 1.40 -16.80 36.04
C GLY A 21 0.31 -16.28 35.08
N LEU A 22 -0.95 -16.31 35.51
CA LEU A 22 -2.08 -15.78 34.75
C LEU A 22 -1.96 -14.26 34.59
N ASP A 23 -1.52 -13.54 35.62
CA ASP A 23 -1.21 -12.11 35.53
C ASP A 23 -0.10 -11.79 34.54
N LEU A 24 0.99 -12.56 34.55
CA LEU A 24 2.06 -12.42 33.54
C LEU A 24 1.54 -12.67 32.13
N ARG A 25 0.67 -13.66 31.97
CA ARG A 25 0.04 -14.00 30.70
C ARG A 25 -0.89 -12.87 30.21
N LYS A 26 -1.71 -12.29 31.08
CA LYS A 26 -2.52 -11.08 30.77
C LYS A 26 -1.66 -9.91 30.36
N ALA A 27 -0.57 -9.67 31.09
CA ALA A 27 0.36 -8.59 30.77
C ALA A 27 1.02 -8.79 29.40
N GLN A 28 1.41 -10.03 29.06
CA GLN A 28 1.92 -10.38 27.74
C GLN A 28 0.87 -10.18 26.64
N TYR A 29 -0.34 -10.71 26.82
CA TYR A 29 -1.44 -10.55 25.88
C TYR A 29 -1.73 -9.07 25.60
N LYS A 30 -1.81 -8.24 26.65
CA LYS A 30 -2.00 -6.79 26.50
C LYS A 30 -0.87 -6.15 25.68
N ALA A 31 0.38 -6.50 25.96
CA ALA A 31 1.52 -5.97 25.21
C ALA A 31 1.50 -6.40 23.74
N ASP A 32 1.02 -7.62 23.45
CA ASP A 32 0.90 -8.13 22.08
C ASP A 32 -0.26 -7.47 21.31
N VAL A 33 -1.39 -7.19 21.98
CA VAL A 33 -2.50 -6.41 21.41
C VAL A 33 -2.04 -4.97 21.11
N GLU A 34 -1.35 -4.32 22.05
CA GLU A 34 -0.79 -2.97 21.85
C GLU A 34 0.20 -2.95 20.69
N PHE A 35 1.08 -3.95 20.59
CA PHE A 35 1.98 -4.13 19.46
C PHE A 35 1.21 -4.24 18.13
N ARG A 36 0.15 -5.06 18.09
CA ARG A 36 -0.64 -5.26 16.87
C ARG A 36 -1.37 -4.00 16.42
N VAL A 37 -1.94 -3.24 17.36
CA VAL A 37 -2.57 -1.95 17.09
C VAL A 37 -1.55 -0.94 16.56
N ASP A 38 -0.37 -0.87 17.18
CA ASP A 38 0.71 0.02 16.74
C ASP A 38 1.19 -0.29 15.31
N ILE A 39 1.27 -1.57 14.94
CA ILE A 39 1.54 -2.00 13.56
C ILE A 39 0.48 -1.47 12.60
N HIS A 40 -0.81 -1.68 12.92
CA HIS A 40 -1.92 -1.27 12.08
C HIS A 40 -1.92 0.25 11.85
N GLU A 41 -1.87 1.03 12.93
CA GLU A 41 -1.81 2.49 12.83
C GLU A 41 -0.59 2.98 12.05
N THR A 42 0.55 2.31 12.20
CA THR A 42 1.76 2.65 11.45
C THR A 42 1.54 2.43 9.96
N LEU A 43 0.93 1.31 9.56
CA LEU A 43 0.64 1.01 8.17
C LEU A 43 -0.36 2.02 7.57
N GLU A 44 -1.40 2.40 8.30
CA GLU A 44 -2.34 3.44 7.85
C GLU A 44 -1.64 4.79 7.64
N LYS A 45 -0.82 5.22 8.60
CA LYS A 45 -0.06 6.48 8.51
C LYS A 45 0.88 6.47 7.30
N GLN A 46 1.56 5.35 7.04
CA GLN A 46 2.46 5.22 5.89
C GLN A 46 1.71 5.13 4.56
N GLU A 47 0.55 4.45 4.50
CA GLU A 47 -0.31 4.44 3.32
C GLU A 47 -0.73 5.86 2.94
N VAL A 48 -1.27 6.64 3.89
CA VAL A 48 -1.67 8.03 3.64
C VAL A 48 -0.49 8.88 3.15
N LYS A 49 0.71 8.68 3.70
CA LYS A 49 1.92 9.36 3.26
C LYS A 49 2.26 9.02 1.81
N SER A 50 2.26 7.74 1.45
CA SER A 50 2.55 7.28 0.08
C SER A 50 1.48 7.73 -0.93
N LEU A 51 0.20 7.73 -0.55
CA LEU A 51 -0.88 8.25 -1.41
C LEU A 51 -0.69 9.74 -1.73
N LYS A 52 -0.26 10.55 -0.77
CA LYS A 52 0.07 11.97 -1.00
C LYS A 52 1.26 12.14 -1.96
N GLN A 53 2.27 11.27 -1.89
CA GLN A 53 3.39 11.29 -2.84
C GLN A 53 2.92 10.98 -4.27
N VAL A 54 1.96 10.07 -4.42
CA VAL A 54 1.32 9.82 -5.73
C VAL A 54 0.63 11.07 -6.24
N ASP A 55 -0.10 11.80 -5.40
CA ASP A 55 -0.76 13.04 -5.81
C ASP A 55 0.25 14.09 -6.30
N VAL A 56 1.38 14.25 -5.59
CA VAL A 56 2.48 15.14 -6.01
C VAL A 56 3.10 14.69 -7.33
N LEU A 57 3.29 13.39 -7.54
CA LEU A 57 3.81 12.84 -8.79
C LEU A 57 2.85 13.10 -9.96
N VAL A 58 1.55 12.87 -9.76
CA VAL A 58 0.51 13.14 -10.76
C VAL A 58 0.48 14.62 -11.12
N GLU A 59 0.50 15.52 -10.13
CA GLU A 59 0.56 16.97 -10.37
C GLU A 59 1.80 17.36 -11.18
N ASN A 60 2.97 16.81 -10.83
CA ASN A 60 4.21 17.05 -11.55
C ASN A 60 4.15 16.58 -13.01
N LEU A 61 3.55 15.41 -13.27
CA LEU A 61 3.34 14.87 -14.62
C LEU A 61 2.40 15.75 -15.42
N LEU A 62 1.27 16.15 -14.83
CA LEU A 62 0.29 17.03 -15.47
C LEU A 62 0.89 18.40 -15.80
N ALA A 63 1.74 18.95 -14.93
CA ALA A 63 2.46 20.18 -15.21
C ALA A 63 3.45 20.04 -16.37
N GLY A 64 4.14 18.90 -16.48
CA GLY A 64 5.01 18.59 -17.62
C GLY A 64 4.22 18.46 -18.93
N TYR A 65 3.12 17.70 -18.88
CA TYR A 65 2.18 17.54 -19.99
C TYR A 65 1.64 18.89 -20.48
N ASP A 66 1.07 19.69 -19.58
CA ASP A 66 0.47 21.00 -19.89
C ASP A 66 1.49 21.96 -20.49
N ARG A 67 2.76 21.90 -20.05
CA ARG A 67 3.84 22.72 -20.61
C ARG A 67 4.11 22.37 -22.07
N ILE A 68 4.29 21.08 -22.38
CA ILE A 68 4.57 20.62 -23.74
C ILE A 68 3.37 20.89 -24.66
N THR A 69 2.14 20.58 -24.22
CA THR A 69 0.96 20.76 -25.07
C THR A 69 0.64 22.23 -25.32
N ARG A 70 0.86 23.13 -24.36
CA ARG A 70 0.73 24.59 -24.57
C ARG A 70 1.74 25.10 -25.59
N GLN A 71 3.01 24.70 -25.47
CA GLN A 71 4.03 25.07 -26.44
C GLN A 71 3.62 24.62 -27.86
N LYS A 72 3.12 23.40 -28.01
CA LYS A 72 2.68 22.86 -29.31
C LYS A 72 1.38 23.49 -29.82
N GLN A 73 0.49 23.93 -28.92
CA GLN A 73 -0.69 24.72 -29.27
C GLN A 73 -0.30 26.08 -29.87
N ASP A 74 0.70 26.74 -29.29
CA ASP A 74 1.19 28.04 -29.77
C ASP A 74 1.90 27.91 -31.12
N GLU A 75 2.71 26.86 -31.29
CA GLU A 75 3.32 26.48 -32.58
C GLU A 75 2.24 26.20 -33.64
N LEU A 76 1.20 25.45 -33.28
CA LEU A 76 0.06 25.16 -34.15
C LEU A 76 -0.67 26.43 -34.59
N SER A 77 -1.01 27.30 -33.64
CA SER A 77 -1.70 28.57 -33.89
C SER A 77 -0.88 29.51 -34.78
N SER A 78 0.44 29.58 -34.55
CA SER A 78 1.37 30.40 -35.31
C SER A 78 1.55 29.86 -36.74
N GLY A 79 1.77 28.55 -36.91
CA GLY A 79 1.92 27.93 -38.22
C GLY A 79 0.66 28.06 -39.08
N LEU A 80 -0.53 27.83 -38.50
CA LEU A 80 -1.81 28.06 -39.19
C LEU A 80 -2.00 29.52 -39.63
N SER A 81 -1.46 30.48 -38.88
CA SER A 81 -1.45 31.90 -39.27
C SER A 81 -0.56 32.13 -40.49
N PHE A 82 0.64 31.54 -40.52
CA PHE A 82 1.59 31.67 -41.63
C PHE A 82 1.07 31.08 -42.95
N PHE A 83 0.45 29.89 -42.91
CA PHE A 83 -0.20 29.30 -44.10
C PHE A 83 -1.34 30.16 -44.64
N SER A 84 -2.07 30.85 -43.76
CA SER A 84 -3.14 31.77 -44.17
C SER A 84 -2.60 33.00 -44.90
N LEU A 85 -1.41 33.47 -44.53
CA LEU A 85 -0.72 34.60 -45.17
C LEU A 85 -0.08 34.19 -46.50
N LEU A 86 0.59 33.04 -46.56
CA LEU A 86 1.21 32.48 -47.77
C LEU A 86 0.22 32.26 -48.92
N LYS A 87 -1.03 31.88 -48.60
CA LYS A 87 -2.09 31.69 -49.60
C LYS A 87 -2.41 32.98 -50.37
N ARG A 88 -2.20 34.16 -49.76
CA ARG A 88 -2.45 35.48 -50.37
C ARG A 88 -1.35 35.89 -51.35
N THR A 89 -0.13 35.40 -51.17
CA THR A 89 1.06 35.85 -51.92
C THR A 89 1.49 34.89 -53.02
N PHE A 90 1.24 33.57 -52.90
CA PHE A 90 1.81 32.55 -53.80
C PHE A 90 0.75 31.65 -54.46
N SER A 91 -0.35 32.21 -54.97
CA SER A 91 -1.44 31.41 -55.57
C SER A 91 -1.03 30.60 -56.82
N SER A 92 0.10 30.90 -57.47
CA SER A 92 0.45 30.36 -58.80
C SER A 92 1.54 29.28 -58.88
N ILE A 93 2.36 29.01 -57.85
CA ILE A 93 3.62 28.24 -58.05
C ILE A 93 3.71 26.87 -57.35
N PHE A 94 2.84 26.51 -56.40
CA PHE A 94 3.18 25.40 -55.50
C PHE A 94 2.14 24.27 -55.42
N SER A 95 2.63 23.03 -55.48
CA SER A 95 1.92 21.77 -55.18
C SER A 95 1.61 21.69 -53.66
N LYS A 96 0.71 22.55 -53.20
CA LYS A 96 0.36 22.92 -51.79
C LYS A 96 -0.15 21.82 -50.85
N LYS A 97 -0.30 20.57 -51.27
CA LYS A 97 -0.92 19.52 -50.44
C LYS A 97 0.08 18.71 -49.61
N ALA A 98 1.33 18.54 -50.07
CA ALA A 98 2.35 17.80 -49.33
C ALA A 98 2.88 18.60 -48.13
N SER A 99 3.33 19.86 -48.33
CA SER A 99 4.08 20.59 -47.30
C SER A 99 3.33 20.93 -46.00
N ALA A 100 2.02 21.24 -46.06
CA ALA A 100 1.24 21.54 -44.86
C ALA A 100 0.89 20.27 -44.07
N LYS A 101 0.73 19.14 -44.76
CA LYS A 101 0.53 17.83 -44.15
C LYS A 101 1.82 17.38 -43.46
N ASP A 102 2.95 17.47 -44.16
CA ASP A 102 4.27 17.12 -43.64
C ASP A 102 4.64 17.96 -42.40
N TRP A 103 4.32 19.26 -42.42
CA TRP A 103 4.54 20.14 -41.26
C TRP A 103 3.72 19.72 -40.03
N LEU A 104 2.44 19.35 -40.23
CA LEU A 104 1.56 18.91 -39.14
C LEU A 104 1.96 17.54 -38.60
N GLU A 105 2.40 16.62 -39.45
CA GLU A 105 2.95 15.33 -39.04
C GLU A 105 4.23 15.51 -38.20
N ASN A 106 5.10 16.45 -38.59
CA ASN A 106 6.28 16.78 -37.80
C ASN A 106 5.92 17.41 -36.45
N LEU A 107 4.96 18.33 -36.41
CA LEU A 107 4.46 18.91 -35.16
C LEU A 107 3.93 17.84 -34.19
N ALA A 108 3.20 16.85 -34.73
CA ALA A 108 2.69 15.72 -33.95
C ALA A 108 3.82 14.83 -33.41
N LYS A 109 4.81 14.49 -34.24
CA LYS A 109 5.99 13.70 -33.83
C LYS A 109 6.82 14.43 -32.78
N ASP A 110 7.02 15.73 -32.93
CA ASP A 110 7.78 16.54 -31.97
C ASP A 110 7.05 16.64 -30.63
N MET A 111 5.71 16.74 -30.65
CA MET A 111 4.89 16.69 -29.44
C MET A 111 5.00 15.32 -28.75
N GLU A 112 4.90 14.23 -29.51
CA GLU A 112 5.05 12.88 -29.00
C GLU A 112 6.42 12.66 -28.34
N ALA A 113 7.50 13.04 -29.03
CA ALA A 113 8.86 12.92 -28.51
C ALA A 113 9.03 13.74 -27.22
N GLY A 114 8.57 14.99 -27.21
CA GLY A 114 8.66 15.88 -26.05
C GLY A 114 7.84 15.39 -24.85
N LEU A 115 6.63 14.89 -25.08
CA LEU A 115 5.80 14.29 -24.03
C LEU A 115 6.46 13.03 -23.47
N ASN A 116 6.95 12.14 -24.33
CA ASN A 116 7.61 10.90 -23.92
C ASN A 116 8.86 11.18 -23.07
N GLU A 117 9.70 12.13 -23.48
CA GLU A 117 10.90 12.49 -22.74
C GLU A 117 10.56 13.11 -21.38
N GLU A 118 9.68 14.12 -21.35
CA GLU A 118 9.31 14.84 -20.13
C GLU A 118 8.61 13.93 -19.11
N LEU A 119 7.60 13.17 -19.57
CA LEU A 119 6.79 12.33 -18.69
C LEU A 119 7.61 11.14 -18.17
N LYS A 120 8.46 10.53 -19.00
CA LYS A 120 9.35 9.47 -18.55
C LYS A 120 10.33 9.97 -17.49
N GLY A 121 10.93 11.15 -17.70
CA GLY A 121 11.85 11.74 -16.72
C GLY A 121 11.17 12.00 -15.38
N LYS A 122 9.98 12.61 -15.40
CA LYS A 122 9.21 12.91 -14.18
C LYS A 122 8.67 11.68 -13.48
N LEU A 123 8.13 10.72 -14.23
CA LEU A 123 7.63 9.46 -13.67
C LEU A 123 8.77 8.71 -13.01
N ASN A 124 9.93 8.63 -13.67
CA ASN A 124 11.08 7.93 -13.11
C ASN A 124 11.53 8.55 -11.79
N SER A 125 11.63 9.88 -11.73
CA SER A 125 12.00 10.58 -10.50
C SER A 125 10.97 10.35 -9.38
N GLY A 126 9.68 10.51 -9.66
CA GLY A 126 8.66 10.38 -8.60
C GLY A 126 8.41 8.95 -8.13
N VAL A 127 8.68 7.94 -8.98
CA VAL A 127 8.62 6.54 -8.58
C VAL A 127 9.75 6.19 -7.60
N ILE A 128 10.94 6.80 -7.72
CA ILE A 128 12.03 6.64 -6.74
C ILE A 128 11.57 7.14 -5.37
N ASP A 129 10.97 8.33 -5.30
CA ASP A 129 10.47 8.89 -4.03
C ASP A 129 9.37 8.02 -3.39
N LEU A 130 8.55 7.38 -4.22
CA LEU A 130 7.52 6.43 -3.77
C LEU A 130 8.14 5.13 -3.25
N ALA A 131 9.12 4.58 -3.97
CA ALA A 131 9.86 3.39 -3.56
C ALA A 131 10.52 3.59 -2.21
N ASP A 132 11.15 4.74 -1.99
CA ASP A 132 11.76 5.11 -0.71
C ASP A 132 10.73 5.12 0.43
N SER A 133 9.52 5.65 0.20
CA SER A 133 8.47 5.65 1.23
C SER A 133 7.98 4.24 1.57
N ILE A 134 7.87 3.38 0.56
CA ILE A 134 7.49 1.97 0.76
C ILE A 134 8.58 1.21 1.53
N GLN A 135 9.85 1.43 1.18
CA GLN A 135 10.97 0.84 1.91
C GLN A 135 11.01 1.33 3.36
N GLN A 136 10.74 2.61 3.61
CA GLN A 136 10.62 3.15 4.96
C GLN A 136 9.50 2.47 5.73
N MET A 137 8.32 2.29 5.13
CA MET A 137 7.21 1.54 5.73
C MET A 137 7.67 0.14 6.14
N ALA A 138 8.23 -0.63 5.21
CA ALA A 138 8.72 -1.98 5.48
C ALA A 138 9.75 -2.01 6.62
N LYS A 139 10.71 -1.10 6.61
CA LYS A 139 11.76 -1.01 7.64
C LYS A 139 11.20 -0.69 9.03
N ILE A 140 10.24 0.22 9.12
CA ILE A 140 9.60 0.56 10.40
C ILE A 140 8.85 -0.65 10.97
N ILE A 141 8.15 -1.40 10.12
CA ILE A 141 7.46 -2.62 10.53
C ILE A 141 8.44 -3.71 10.98
N ASP A 142 9.52 -3.96 10.24
CA ASP A 142 10.56 -4.91 10.65
C ASP A 142 11.14 -4.55 12.04
N LEU A 143 11.45 -3.26 12.26
CA LEU A 143 11.94 -2.79 13.55
C LEU A 143 10.93 -3.03 14.68
N LYS A 144 9.64 -2.76 14.45
CA LYS A 144 8.57 -3.00 15.43
C LYS A 144 8.43 -4.48 15.77
N ILE A 145 8.47 -5.36 14.77
CA ILE A 145 8.41 -6.82 14.99
C ILE A 145 9.60 -7.28 15.84
N ARG A 146 10.81 -6.77 15.55
CA ARG A 146 12.03 -7.10 16.31
C ARG A 146 12.03 -6.56 17.74
N SER A 147 11.39 -5.43 17.98
CA SER A 147 11.30 -4.80 19.29
C SER A 147 10.08 -5.23 20.11
N SER A 148 9.33 -6.25 19.66
CA SER A 148 8.17 -6.75 20.38
C SER A 148 8.55 -7.19 21.80
N LYS A 149 7.71 -6.83 22.78
CA LYS A 149 8.00 -7.02 24.20
C LYS A 149 7.73 -8.47 24.62
N THR A 150 8.65 -9.08 25.36
CA THR A 150 8.46 -10.39 25.99
C THR A 150 8.47 -10.23 27.52
N ILE A 151 7.33 -10.47 28.14
CA ILE A 151 7.02 -10.44 29.58
C ILE A 151 6.95 -11.88 30.11
N LEU A 152 6.15 -12.73 29.47
CA LEU A 152 6.08 -14.15 29.81
C LEU A 152 7.20 -14.90 29.08
N ARG A 153 8.11 -15.50 29.85
CA ARG A 153 9.29 -16.20 29.34
C ARG A 153 9.05 -17.71 29.25
N ASP A 154 9.82 -18.34 28.37
CA ASP A 154 9.76 -19.77 28.08
C ASP A 154 10.16 -20.66 29.27
N ASP A 155 10.78 -20.09 30.33
CA ASP A 155 11.16 -20.77 31.57
C ASP A 155 10.04 -20.79 32.63
N HIS A 156 8.85 -20.27 32.32
CA HIS A 156 7.73 -20.27 33.25
C HIS A 156 7.11 -21.67 33.38
N GLU A 157 7.21 -22.29 34.57
CA GLU A 157 6.82 -23.68 34.84
C GLU A 157 5.39 -24.06 34.41
N LEU A 158 4.43 -23.13 34.46
CA LEU A 158 3.01 -23.41 34.18
C LEU A 158 2.57 -23.09 32.74
N PHE A 159 3.30 -22.21 32.04
CA PHE A 159 2.84 -21.62 30.78
C PHE A 159 3.93 -21.61 29.70
N SER A 160 4.97 -22.44 29.87
CA SER A 160 6.08 -22.62 28.92
C SER A 160 5.58 -22.89 27.50
N ASP A 161 4.57 -23.76 27.36
CA ASP A 161 4.04 -24.16 26.06
C ASP A 161 3.41 -22.99 25.29
N ILE A 162 2.76 -22.07 26.01
CA ILE A 162 2.16 -20.85 25.43
C ILE A 162 3.25 -19.85 25.04
N ALA A 163 4.24 -19.66 25.92
CA ALA A 163 5.38 -18.79 25.65
C ALA A 163 6.17 -19.27 24.42
N GLU A 164 6.44 -20.58 24.33
CA GLU A 164 7.12 -21.20 23.19
C GLU A 164 6.31 -21.04 21.90
N LYS A 165 4.99 -21.29 21.95
CA LYS A 165 4.11 -21.10 20.79
C LYS A 165 4.13 -19.66 20.28
N ARG A 166 4.04 -18.68 21.18
CA ARG A 166 4.16 -17.25 20.83
C ARG A 166 5.50 -16.95 20.18
N ASN A 167 6.59 -17.41 20.78
CA ASN A 167 7.95 -17.20 20.29
C ASN A 167 8.12 -17.76 18.87
N ASN A 168 7.62 -18.97 18.62
CA ASN A 168 7.61 -19.59 17.30
C ASN A 168 6.80 -18.78 16.27
N ILE A 169 5.62 -18.27 16.64
CA ILE A 169 4.81 -17.43 15.74
C ILE A 169 5.51 -16.10 15.42
N LEU A 170 6.14 -15.46 16.40
CA LEU A 170 6.89 -14.22 16.16
C LEU A 170 8.14 -14.45 15.32
N LYS A 171 8.85 -15.55 15.52
CA LYS A 171 9.97 -15.94 14.66
C LYS A 171 9.50 -16.18 13.22
N ASP A 172 8.42 -16.94 13.06
CA ASP A 172 7.83 -17.19 11.74
C ASP A 172 7.40 -15.87 11.07
N LEU A 173 6.77 -14.95 11.82
CA LEU A 173 6.39 -13.63 11.36
C LEU A 173 7.63 -12.83 10.90
N GLN A 174 8.69 -12.79 11.71
CA GLN A 174 9.94 -12.11 11.35
C GLN A 174 10.55 -12.69 10.07
N GLU A 175 10.57 -14.01 9.92
CA GLU A 175 11.10 -14.66 8.73
C GLU A 175 10.21 -14.43 7.50
N GLN A 176 8.89 -14.54 7.64
CA GLN A 176 7.93 -14.27 6.57
C GLN A 176 8.04 -12.82 6.11
N PHE A 177 8.12 -11.89 7.06
CA PHE A 177 8.26 -10.47 6.77
C PHE A 177 9.63 -10.15 6.15
N THR A 178 10.72 -10.71 6.68
CA THR A 178 12.06 -10.55 6.08
C THR A 178 12.09 -11.09 4.66
N ARG A 179 11.48 -12.27 4.41
CA ARG A 179 11.33 -12.83 3.05
C ARG A 179 10.43 -11.98 2.18
N PHE A 180 9.37 -11.39 2.71
CA PHE A 180 8.50 -10.48 1.99
C PHE A 180 9.28 -9.24 1.52
N VAL A 181 10.07 -8.63 2.42
CA VAL A 181 10.92 -7.46 2.13
C VAL A 181 12.11 -7.81 1.24
N SER A 182 12.68 -9.02 1.34
CA SER A 182 13.83 -9.43 0.53
C SER A 182 13.44 -9.94 -0.86
N ARG A 183 12.28 -10.60 -1.00
CA ARG A 183 11.72 -10.99 -2.32
C ARG A 183 11.12 -9.82 -3.07
N THR A 184 10.99 -8.67 -2.42
CA THR A 184 10.67 -7.44 -3.12
C THR A 184 11.90 -6.81 -3.77
N GLU A 185 12.61 -7.60 -4.59
CA GLU A 185 13.49 -7.22 -5.72
C GLU A 185 12.71 -6.42 -6.80
N ASN A 186 11.83 -5.54 -6.33
CA ASN A 186 10.52 -5.31 -6.93
C ASN A 186 9.99 -3.94 -6.41
N PHE A 187 10.47 -3.45 -5.27
CA PHE A 187 10.30 -2.03 -4.91
C PHE A 187 11.33 -1.11 -5.56
N THR A 188 12.46 -1.63 -6.07
CA THR A 188 13.53 -0.80 -6.64
C THR A 188 14.30 -1.42 -7.82
N ASP A 189 14.19 -2.72 -8.11
CA ASP A 189 15.03 -3.38 -9.12
C ASP A 189 14.23 -3.72 -10.39
N GLU A 190 14.65 -3.13 -11.52
CA GLU A 190 14.32 -3.32 -12.96
C GLU A 190 12.85 -3.52 -13.43
N SER A 191 11.91 -3.97 -12.59
CA SER A 191 10.49 -4.14 -12.92
C SER A 191 9.68 -2.84 -12.87
N LEU A 192 10.16 -1.84 -12.13
CA LEU A 192 9.65 -0.46 -12.15
C LEU A 192 10.30 0.39 -13.25
N PHE A 193 11.45 -0.03 -13.77
CA PHE A 193 12.19 0.67 -14.81
C PHE A 193 12.58 -0.31 -15.92
N PRO A 194 11.65 -0.71 -16.81
CA PRO A 194 12.04 -1.54 -17.94
C PRO A 194 12.97 -0.72 -18.84
N ASP A 195 14.25 -1.07 -18.81
CA ASP A 195 15.13 -0.72 -19.92
C ASP A 195 14.57 -1.38 -21.18
N LYS A 196 14.49 -0.57 -22.25
CA LYS A 196 13.87 -0.90 -23.54
C LYS A 196 14.07 -2.38 -23.92
N SER A 197 13.05 -3.25 -23.84
CA SER A 197 12.85 -4.38 -24.78
C SER A 197 11.82 -5.47 -24.41
N VAL A 198 11.25 -5.55 -23.20
CA VAL A 198 10.42 -6.74 -22.87
C VAL A 198 8.96 -6.37 -22.55
N ILE A 199 8.15 -6.26 -23.60
CA ILE A 199 6.72 -6.56 -23.52
C ILE A 199 6.61 -8.09 -23.58
N SER A 200 6.72 -8.78 -22.45
CA SER A 200 6.34 -10.20 -22.36
C SER A 200 4.98 -10.31 -21.69
N THR A 201 4.01 -10.80 -22.46
CA THR A 201 2.61 -11.05 -22.06
C THR A 201 2.47 -12.12 -20.95
N SER A 202 3.59 -12.63 -20.42
CA SER A 202 3.68 -13.67 -19.40
C SER A 202 3.90 -13.15 -17.97
N ALA A 203 4.10 -11.84 -17.76
CA ALA A 203 4.23 -11.25 -16.41
C ALA A 203 2.89 -10.93 -15.72
N ALA A 204 1.75 -11.17 -16.40
CA ALA A 204 0.44 -10.72 -15.95
C ALA A 204 -0.26 -11.63 -14.90
N THR A 205 0.29 -12.80 -14.56
CA THR A 205 -0.51 -13.83 -13.86
C THR A 205 0.06 -14.39 -12.56
N GLY A 206 1.05 -13.74 -11.94
CA GLY A 206 1.52 -14.19 -10.63
C GLY A 206 2.37 -13.16 -9.89
N SER A 207 1.77 -12.51 -8.88
CA SER A 207 2.46 -11.73 -7.84
C SER A 207 3.32 -10.53 -8.29
N GLY A 208 2.68 -9.44 -8.71
CA GLY A 208 2.98 -8.15 -8.06
C GLY A 208 3.44 -6.95 -8.89
N LEU A 209 4.24 -7.07 -9.96
CA LEU A 209 4.98 -5.89 -10.45
C LEU A 209 5.12 -5.75 -11.96
N ALA A 210 4.29 -4.85 -12.51
CA ALA A 210 4.48 -4.21 -13.82
C ALA A 210 3.79 -2.82 -13.88
N VAL A 211 3.49 -2.19 -12.73
CA VAL A 211 2.61 -1.02 -12.69
C VAL A 211 3.21 0.19 -13.42
N VAL A 212 4.49 0.46 -13.22
CA VAL A 212 5.17 1.60 -13.88
C VAL A 212 5.41 1.33 -15.36
N GLY A 213 5.75 0.09 -15.73
CA GLY A 213 5.84 -0.33 -17.14
C GLY A 213 4.50 -0.19 -17.87
N MET A 214 3.38 -0.53 -17.22
CA MET A 214 2.04 -0.32 -17.76
C MET A 214 1.70 1.17 -17.88
N ILE A 215 2.03 1.99 -16.88
CA ILE A 215 1.81 3.45 -16.93
C ILE A 215 2.65 4.08 -18.06
N LEU A 216 3.93 3.75 -18.16
CA LEU A 216 4.80 4.22 -19.23
C LEU A 216 4.31 3.77 -20.61
N ALA A 217 3.88 2.51 -20.73
CA ALA A 217 3.33 2.00 -21.99
C ALA A 217 2.01 2.69 -22.35
N ALA A 218 1.13 2.94 -21.38
CA ALA A 218 -0.13 3.65 -21.62
C ALA A 218 0.10 5.10 -22.07
N VAL A 219 1.05 5.79 -21.44
CA VAL A 219 1.49 7.13 -21.83
C VAL A 219 2.14 7.11 -23.23
N ALA A 220 3.07 6.19 -23.48
CA ALA A 220 3.87 6.16 -24.71
C ALA A 220 3.12 5.60 -25.93
N GLN A 221 2.21 4.64 -25.76
CA GLN A 221 1.57 3.89 -26.85
C GLN A 221 0.05 4.08 -26.94
N GLY A 222 -0.64 4.47 -25.86
CA GLY A 222 -2.10 4.65 -25.88
C GLY A 222 -2.52 6.11 -26.01
N MET A 223 -2.08 6.93 -25.07
CA MET A 223 -2.58 8.30 -24.93
C MET A 223 -2.05 9.26 -25.99
N VAL A 224 -0.76 9.17 -26.30
CA VAL A 224 -0.12 10.04 -27.30
C VAL A 224 -0.62 9.74 -28.72
N PHE A 225 -0.94 8.46 -29.01
CA PHE A 225 -1.52 8.05 -30.30
C PHE A 225 -2.98 8.51 -30.48
N ASP A 226 -3.80 8.52 -29.43
CA ASP A 226 -5.17 9.07 -29.49
C ASP A 226 -5.17 10.59 -29.72
N ILE A 227 -4.25 11.32 -29.06
CA ILE A 227 -4.10 12.77 -29.24
C ILE A 227 -3.63 13.08 -30.68
N THR A 228 -2.55 12.44 -31.13
CA THR A 228 -2.00 12.67 -32.48
C THR A 228 -2.95 12.21 -33.57
N GLY A 229 -3.63 11.06 -33.40
CA GLY A 229 -4.66 10.55 -34.30
C GLY A 229 -5.89 11.46 -34.41
N GLY A 230 -6.37 11.99 -33.28
CA GLY A 230 -7.46 12.96 -33.25
C GLY A 230 -7.09 14.29 -33.92
N ILE A 231 -5.87 14.79 -33.69
CA ILE A 231 -5.33 15.99 -34.34
C ILE A 231 -5.20 15.79 -35.85
N LEU A 232 -4.58 14.67 -36.30
CA LEU A 232 -4.39 14.36 -37.72
C LEU A 232 -5.72 14.16 -38.45
N THR A 233 -6.72 13.57 -37.79
CA THR A 233 -8.07 13.42 -38.34
C THR A 233 -8.77 14.78 -38.50
N ALA A 234 -8.69 15.66 -37.50
CA ALA A 234 -9.20 17.03 -37.57
C ALA A 234 -8.51 17.84 -38.70
N ILE A 235 -7.24 17.54 -38.95
CA ILE A 235 -6.44 18.11 -40.02
C ILE A 235 -6.83 17.57 -41.40
N GLY A 236 -7.13 16.27 -41.54
CA GLY A 236 -7.60 15.68 -42.79
C GLY A 236 -8.84 16.38 -43.35
N LEU A 237 -9.74 16.83 -42.46
CA LEU A 237 -10.94 17.62 -42.81
C LEU A 237 -10.61 19.01 -43.38
N LEU A 238 -9.42 19.57 -43.14
CA LEU A 238 -8.99 20.85 -43.71
C LEU A 238 -8.76 20.80 -45.21
N PHE A 239 -8.41 19.64 -45.75
CA PHE A 239 -8.14 19.48 -47.17
C PHE A 239 -9.41 19.18 -48.00
N ALA A 240 -10.57 19.04 -47.34
CA ALA A 240 -11.87 18.69 -47.95
C ALA A 240 -12.75 19.90 -48.39
N GLY A 241 -12.17 21.08 -48.70
CA GLY A 241 -12.84 22.04 -49.62
C GLY A 241 -13.61 23.28 -49.10
N ILE A 242 -13.89 23.47 -47.80
CA ILE A 242 -14.61 24.69 -47.29
C ILE A 242 -13.64 25.81 -46.77
N SER A 243 -14.10 27.05 -46.55
CA SER A 243 -13.32 28.29 -46.29
C SER A 243 -12.30 28.29 -45.12
N SER A 244 -11.27 29.15 -45.17
CA SER A 244 -10.05 29.05 -44.34
C SER A 244 -10.12 29.57 -42.90
N ARG A 245 -11.09 30.41 -42.52
CA ARG A 245 -11.20 30.96 -41.14
C ARG A 245 -11.87 30.01 -40.15
N VAL A 246 -13.02 29.41 -40.53
CA VAL A 246 -13.76 28.45 -39.68
C VAL A 246 -12.91 27.21 -39.42
N LYS A 247 -12.14 26.80 -40.42
CA LYS A 247 -11.18 25.70 -40.36
C LYS A 247 -10.13 25.88 -39.27
N ARG A 248 -9.49 27.04 -39.16
CA ARG A 248 -8.46 27.31 -38.13
C ARG A 248 -9.00 27.11 -36.72
N LYS A 249 -10.18 27.69 -36.43
CA LYS A 249 -10.82 27.61 -35.11
C LYS A 249 -11.10 26.16 -34.73
N LYS A 250 -11.67 25.37 -35.65
CA LYS A 250 -11.95 23.94 -35.44
C LYS A 250 -10.70 23.09 -35.16
N ILE A 251 -9.55 23.40 -35.79
CA ILE A 251 -8.30 22.66 -35.52
C ILE A 251 -7.82 22.94 -34.11
N LEU A 252 -7.80 24.22 -33.72
CA LEU A 252 -7.34 24.61 -32.37
C LEU A 252 -8.27 24.05 -31.31
N GLU A 253 -9.59 24.09 -31.54
CA GLU A 253 -10.59 23.47 -30.65
C GLU A 253 -10.41 21.95 -30.56
N GLY A 254 -10.18 21.28 -31.69
CA GLY A 254 -9.90 19.84 -31.72
C GLY A 254 -8.62 19.48 -30.98
N PHE A 255 -7.54 20.23 -31.20
CA PHE A 255 -6.28 20.08 -30.48
C PHE A 255 -6.49 20.22 -28.96
N THR A 256 -7.12 21.31 -28.51
CA THR A 256 -7.39 21.54 -27.09
C THR A 256 -8.29 20.46 -26.49
N THR A 257 -9.27 19.96 -27.25
CA THR A 257 -10.16 18.88 -26.81
C THR A 257 -9.40 17.57 -26.60
N GLU A 258 -8.60 17.14 -27.58
CA GLU A 258 -7.84 15.89 -27.48
C GLU A 258 -6.73 15.98 -26.42
N VAL A 259 -6.08 17.12 -26.28
CA VAL A 259 -5.14 17.41 -25.18
C VAL A 259 -5.86 17.33 -23.82
N GLY A 260 -7.07 17.86 -23.68
CA GLY A 260 -7.83 17.77 -22.43
C GLY A 260 -8.21 16.34 -22.06
N LYS A 261 -8.61 15.52 -23.05
CA LYS A 261 -8.87 14.08 -22.85
C LYS A 261 -7.62 13.33 -22.44
N GLY A 262 -6.51 13.58 -23.15
CA GLY A 262 -5.20 13.05 -22.80
C GLY A 262 -4.85 13.39 -21.36
N ARG A 263 -4.85 14.68 -21.00
CA ARG A 263 -4.57 15.12 -19.63
C ARG A 263 -5.38 14.35 -18.57
N SER A 264 -6.70 14.25 -18.76
CA SER A 264 -7.60 13.60 -17.80
C SER A 264 -7.34 12.10 -17.66
N ARG A 265 -7.07 11.42 -18.78
CA ARG A 265 -6.76 10.00 -18.81
C ARG A 265 -5.43 9.68 -18.11
N MET A 266 -4.43 10.55 -18.24
CA MET A 266 -3.12 10.38 -17.58
C MET A 266 -3.30 10.47 -16.07
N GLU A 267 -4.04 11.49 -15.64
CA GLU A 267 -4.36 11.71 -14.23
C GLU A 267 -5.05 10.46 -13.64
N GLU A 268 -6.10 9.96 -14.30
CA GLU A 268 -6.84 8.79 -13.86
C GLU A 268 -5.98 7.52 -13.83
N GLU A 269 -5.28 7.19 -14.92
CA GLU A 269 -4.52 5.96 -15.05
C GLU A 269 -3.32 5.94 -14.09
N VAL A 270 -2.55 7.03 -13.99
CA VAL A 270 -1.40 7.10 -13.09
C VAL A 270 -1.86 7.05 -11.63
N SER A 271 -2.86 7.87 -11.27
CA SER A 271 -3.35 7.95 -9.88
C SER A 271 -3.93 6.61 -9.45
N THR A 272 -4.83 6.03 -10.24
CA THR A 272 -5.51 4.78 -9.90
C THR A 272 -4.53 3.63 -9.72
N ASN A 273 -3.60 3.46 -10.68
CA ASN A 273 -2.66 2.36 -10.68
C ASN A 273 -1.70 2.41 -9.48
N LEU A 274 -1.10 3.59 -9.21
CA LEU A 274 -0.16 3.73 -8.09
C LEU A 274 -0.86 3.66 -6.74
N LYS A 275 -2.04 4.27 -6.58
CA LYS A 275 -2.81 4.18 -5.33
C LYS A 275 -3.26 2.76 -5.04
N THR A 276 -3.76 2.04 -6.05
CA THR A 276 -4.16 0.63 -5.94
C THR A 276 -2.97 -0.24 -5.52
N TYR A 277 -1.79 0.01 -6.09
CA TYR A 277 -0.57 -0.69 -5.70
C TYR A 277 -0.23 -0.50 -4.21
N ILE A 278 -0.28 0.73 -3.71
CA ILE A 278 -0.02 1.05 -2.30
C ILE A 278 -1.03 0.36 -1.38
N SER A 279 -2.32 0.41 -1.69
CA SER A 279 -3.34 -0.24 -0.87
C SER A 279 -3.21 -1.77 -0.89
N ASN A 280 -2.93 -2.38 -2.04
CA ASN A 280 -2.66 -3.81 -2.12
C ASN A 280 -1.39 -4.19 -1.34
N LEU A 281 -0.38 -3.33 -1.32
CA LEU A 281 0.81 -3.53 -0.54
C LEU A 281 0.52 -3.58 0.95
N LYS A 282 -0.27 -2.62 1.47
CA LYS A 282 -0.73 -2.63 2.86
C LYS A 282 -1.44 -3.93 3.21
N VAL A 283 -2.40 -4.35 2.40
CA VAL A 283 -3.15 -5.60 2.61
C VAL A 283 -2.21 -6.81 2.66
N ARG A 284 -1.21 -6.87 1.78
CA ARG A 284 -0.22 -7.95 1.81
C ARG A 284 0.67 -7.91 3.04
N ILE A 285 1.04 -6.74 3.54
CA ILE A 285 1.79 -6.61 4.79
C ILE A 285 0.94 -7.11 5.97
N GLU A 286 -0.28 -6.59 6.10
CA GLU A 286 -1.27 -7.01 7.11
C GLU A 286 -1.50 -8.53 7.10
N GLY A 287 -1.57 -9.14 5.91
CA GLY A 287 -1.74 -10.59 5.76
C GLY A 287 -0.63 -11.43 6.41
N ASN A 288 0.57 -10.89 6.63
CA ASN A 288 1.62 -11.64 7.36
C ASN A 288 1.26 -11.81 8.86
N PHE A 289 0.37 -10.98 9.40
CA PHE A 289 -0.02 -11.00 10.80
C PHE A 289 -1.17 -11.96 11.10
N GLU A 290 -1.79 -12.60 10.10
CA GLU A 290 -2.97 -13.47 10.29
C GLU A 290 -2.76 -14.55 11.36
N ARG A 291 -1.60 -15.21 11.38
CA ARG A 291 -1.29 -16.23 12.40
C ARG A 291 -1.11 -15.65 13.80
N PHE A 292 -0.63 -14.42 13.89
CA PHE A 292 -0.49 -13.70 15.14
C PHE A 292 -1.87 -13.22 15.64
N ASP A 293 -2.73 -12.76 14.75
CA ASP A 293 -4.10 -12.35 15.05
C ASP A 293 -4.91 -13.54 15.60
N LEU A 294 -4.80 -14.72 14.96
CA LEU A 294 -5.39 -15.96 15.45
C LEU A 294 -4.82 -16.43 16.81
N LEU A 295 -3.56 -16.07 17.12
CA LEU A 295 -2.99 -16.34 18.44
C LEU A 295 -3.67 -15.46 19.49
N LEU A 296 -3.80 -14.16 19.22
CA LEU A 296 -4.41 -13.20 20.15
C LEU A 296 -5.87 -13.56 20.46
N GLU A 297 -6.66 -13.90 19.44
CA GLU A 297 -8.06 -14.32 19.62
C GLU A 297 -8.16 -15.55 20.54
N LYS A 298 -7.32 -16.57 20.30
CA LYS A 298 -7.29 -17.77 21.14
C LYS A 298 -6.80 -17.50 22.55
N GLU A 299 -5.82 -16.61 22.69
CA GLU A 299 -5.23 -16.22 23.96
C GLU A 299 -6.26 -15.52 24.85
N GLU A 300 -7.05 -14.60 24.28
CA GLU A 300 -8.13 -13.88 24.96
C GLU A 300 -9.16 -14.84 25.55
N GLU A 301 -9.65 -15.79 24.75
CA GLU A 301 -10.62 -16.78 25.24
C GLU A 301 -10.02 -17.67 26.34
N GLN A 302 -8.75 -18.04 26.21
CA GLN A 302 -8.08 -18.91 27.18
C GLN A 302 -7.84 -18.20 28.51
N ILE A 303 -7.40 -16.95 28.48
CA ILE A 303 -7.24 -16.12 29.67
C ILE A 303 -8.59 -15.98 30.37
N THR A 304 -9.63 -15.60 29.64
CA THR A 304 -10.99 -15.42 30.20
C THR A 304 -11.50 -16.69 30.89
N ARG A 305 -11.32 -17.86 30.24
CA ARG A 305 -11.71 -19.15 30.84
C ARG A 305 -10.91 -19.48 32.10
N LEU A 306 -9.59 -19.23 32.08
CA LEU A 306 -8.72 -19.49 33.22
C LEU A 306 -9.02 -18.57 34.40
N GLU A 307 -9.36 -17.30 34.16
CA GLU A 307 -9.78 -16.36 35.20
C GLU A 307 -11.06 -16.84 35.90
N GLN A 308 -12.09 -17.22 35.12
CA GLN A 308 -13.35 -17.71 35.68
C GLN A 308 -13.17 -19.00 36.49
N MET A 309 -12.34 -19.92 35.97
CA MET A 309 -12.02 -21.16 36.69
C MET A 309 -11.23 -20.88 37.96
N HIS A 310 -10.29 -19.94 37.90
CA HIS A 310 -9.47 -19.55 39.04
C HIS A 310 -10.35 -18.98 40.15
N GLU A 311 -11.15 -17.96 39.87
CA GLU A 311 -12.06 -17.34 40.83
C GLU A 311 -13.01 -18.37 41.49
N SER A 312 -13.58 -19.28 40.69
CA SER A 312 -14.44 -20.35 41.20
C SER A 312 -13.70 -21.32 42.14
N ILE A 313 -12.44 -21.65 41.84
CA ILE A 313 -11.63 -22.52 42.70
C ILE A 313 -11.22 -21.79 43.97
N THR A 314 -10.88 -20.50 43.91
CA THR A 314 -10.55 -19.68 45.08
C THR A 314 -11.71 -19.72 46.07
N GLN A 315 -12.91 -19.39 45.59
CA GLN A 315 -14.10 -19.32 46.43
C GLN A 315 -14.38 -20.67 47.11
N ARG A 316 -14.28 -21.79 46.36
CA ARG A 316 -14.51 -23.13 46.90
C ARG A 316 -13.45 -23.53 47.93
N LEU A 317 -12.19 -23.15 47.73
CA LEU A 317 -11.11 -23.44 48.69
C LEU A 317 -11.29 -22.64 49.98
N GLU A 318 -11.71 -21.38 49.89
CA GLU A 318 -12.04 -20.52 51.03
C GLU A 318 -13.24 -21.05 51.83
N GLU A 319 -14.32 -21.43 51.14
CA GLU A 319 -15.50 -22.05 51.77
C GLU A 319 -15.14 -23.34 52.54
N VAL A 320 -14.32 -24.21 51.93
CA VAL A 320 -13.86 -25.44 52.57
C VAL A 320 -12.94 -25.13 53.77
N SER A 321 -12.02 -24.15 53.64
CA SER A 321 -11.15 -23.74 54.73
C SER A 321 -11.94 -23.21 55.93
N ALA A 322 -12.90 -22.31 55.69
CA ALA A 322 -13.76 -21.74 56.72
C ALA A 322 -14.60 -22.82 57.44
N SER A 323 -15.14 -23.79 56.69
CA SER A 323 -15.91 -24.90 57.27
C SER A 323 -15.06 -25.82 58.16
N LEU A 324 -13.77 -25.96 57.88
CA LEU A 324 -12.85 -26.77 58.68
C LEU A 324 -12.40 -26.05 59.94
N GLU A 325 -12.28 -24.72 59.91
CA GLU A 325 -11.96 -23.91 61.09
C GLU A 325 -13.14 -23.86 62.06
N GLY A 326 -14.39 -23.67 61.57
CA GLY A 326 -15.59 -23.69 62.41
C GLY A 326 -15.84 -25.04 63.10
N ASN A 327 -15.55 -26.17 62.43
CA ASN A 327 -15.70 -27.50 63.03
C ASN A 327 -14.62 -27.83 64.09
N VAL A 328 -13.48 -27.11 64.10
CA VAL A 328 -12.43 -27.31 65.11
C VAL A 328 -12.79 -26.58 66.41
N GLU A 329 -13.43 -25.41 66.33
CA GLU A 329 -13.90 -24.65 67.50
C GLU A 329 -15.04 -25.38 68.24
N GLU A 330 -15.95 -26.05 67.54
CA GLU A 330 -17.02 -26.85 68.18
C GLU A 330 -16.50 -28.12 68.87
N SER A 331 -15.44 -28.76 68.37
CA SER A 331 -14.89 -29.99 68.96
C SER A 331 -13.97 -29.78 70.18
N GLY A 332 -13.49 -28.55 70.41
CA GLY A 332 -12.65 -28.19 71.56
C GLY A 332 -13.44 -27.77 72.81
N GLY A 333 -14.77 -27.64 72.70
CA GLY A 333 -15.64 -27.22 73.79
C GLY A 333 -16.24 -28.35 74.64
N GLU A 334 -16.00 -29.62 74.31
CA GLU A 334 -16.60 -30.78 75.00
C GLU A 334 -15.63 -31.53 75.96
N GLU A 335 -14.40 -31.03 76.20
CA GLU A 335 -13.42 -31.65 77.12
C GLU A 335 -13.23 -30.93 78.47
N GLU A 336 -14.13 -30.02 78.86
CA GLU A 336 -14.20 -29.49 80.24
C GLU A 336 -15.60 -29.68 80.85
N GLU A 337 -15.91 -30.90 81.31
CA GLU A 337 -16.85 -31.13 82.43
C GLU A 337 -16.47 -32.35 83.28
#